data_AF-A0A7X5DHN1-F1
#
_entry.id   AF-A0A7X5DHN1-F1
#
_cell.length_a   1.000
_cell.length_b   1.000
_cell.length_c   1.000
_cell.angle_alpha   90.00
_cell.angle_beta   90.00
_cell.angle_gamma   90.00
#
_symmetry.space_group_name_H-M   'P 1'
#
loop_
_entity.id
_entity.type
_entity.pdbx_description
1 polymer ?
#
loop_
_entity_poly.entity_id
_entity_poly.type
_entity_poly.pdbx_seq_one_letter_code
_entity_poly.pdbx_strand_id
1 'polypeptide(L)'
;MRIKPRTKIAVLVLGVVAAFLMANVAWESSCRAELEEAELVQQARALSANMEAAWEFMNKNQDKINYDSAGNFEFKGLQCSIAGRSVGAFFSRDTDYSVRYVSDTPRNVADTPDAFEQAAGTVGHE
;
A
#
# COMPACT_ATOMS: atom_id res chain seq x y z
N MET A 1 -16.54 -53.48 27.99
CA MET A 1 -15.91 -52.42 28.83
C MET A 1 -16.92 -51.29 29.04
N ARG A 2 -17.46 -51.12 30.27
CA ARG A 2 -18.58 -50.19 30.54
C ARG A 2 -18.00 -48.83 30.94
N ILE A 3 -18.08 -47.85 30.03
CA ILE A 3 -17.51 -46.51 30.22
C ILE A 3 -18.31 -45.78 31.31
N LYS A 4 -17.61 -45.23 32.31
CA LYS A 4 -18.21 -44.46 33.42
C LYS A 4 -18.94 -43.22 32.88
N PRO A 5 -20.08 -42.82 33.47
CA PRO A 5 -20.88 -41.68 32.98
C PRO A 5 -20.11 -40.36 32.99
N ARG A 6 -19.19 -40.17 33.94
CA ARG A 6 -18.29 -39.00 34.01
C ARG A 6 -17.41 -38.85 32.76
N THR A 7 -16.84 -39.94 32.25
CA THR A 7 -16.01 -39.91 31.03
C THR A 7 -16.84 -39.62 29.78
N LYS A 8 -18.09 -40.09 29.72
CA LYS A 8 -18.99 -39.78 28.60
C LYS A 8 -19.33 -38.29 28.55
N ILE A 9 -19.63 -37.69 29.70
CA ILE A 9 -19.92 -36.24 29.80
C ILE A 9 -18.68 -35.42 29.42
N ALA A 10 -17.50 -35.79 29.92
CA ALA A 10 -16.26 -35.09 29.59
C ALA A 10 -15.95 -35.11 28.09
N VAL A 11 -16.12 -36.25 27.42
CA VAL A 11 -15.92 -36.38 25.96
C VAL A 11 -16.94 -35.54 25.18
N LEU A 12 -18.19 -35.49 25.63
CA LEU A 12 -19.25 -34.72 24.97
C LEU A 12 -18.98 -33.22 25.07
N VAL A 13 -18.59 -32.74 26.25
CA VAL A 13 -18.20 -31.33 26.45
C VAL A 13 -16.99 -30.98 25.58
N LEU A 14 -15.96 -31.82 25.54
CA LEU A 14 -14.79 -31.61 24.69
C LEU A 14 -15.18 -31.53 23.20
N GLY A 15 -16.09 -32.41 22.75
CA GLY A 15 -16.61 -32.41 21.38
C GLY A 15 -17.38 -31.13 21.03
N VAL A 16 -18.22 -30.64 21.94
CA VAL A 16 -18.95 -29.38 21.74
C VAL A 16 -17.99 -28.20 21.67
N VAL A 17 -17.00 -28.13 22.57
CA VAL A 17 -15.99 -27.07 22.58
C VAL A 17 -15.18 -27.08 21.29
N ALA A 18 -14.74 -28.25 20.83
CA ALA A 18 -14.01 -28.39 19.57
C ALA A 18 -14.85 -27.98 18.36
N ALA A 19 -16.13 -28.35 18.32
CA ALA A 19 -17.06 -27.94 17.26
C ALA A 19 -17.26 -26.41 17.24
N PHE A 20 -17.42 -25.80 18.42
CA PHE A 20 -17.53 -24.34 18.54
C PHE A 20 -16.27 -23.62 18.06
N LEU A 21 -15.08 -24.10 18.42
CA LEU A 21 -13.81 -23.53 17.96
C LEU A 21 -13.68 -23.60 16.44
N MET A 22 -14.00 -24.74 15.83
CA MET A 22 -13.96 -24.88 14.37
C MET A 22 -14.95 -23.95 13.66
N ALA A 23 -16.16 -23.79 14.21
CA ALA A 23 -17.14 -22.86 13.68
C ALA A 23 -16.67 -21.40 13.77
N ASN A 24 -16.01 -21.02 14.87
CA ASN A 24 -15.43 -19.69 15.03
C ASN A 24 -14.33 -19.43 14.00
N VAL A 25 -13.38 -20.36 13.84
CA VAL A 25 -12.29 -20.23 12.87
C VAL A 25 -12.82 -20.14 11.43
N ALA A 26 -13.83 -20.94 11.07
CA ALA A 26 -14.44 -20.89 9.75
C ALA A 26 -15.21 -19.58 9.48
N TRP A 27 -15.88 -19.04 10.51
CA TRP A 27 -16.53 -17.74 10.43
C TRP A 27 -15.49 -16.63 10.24
N GLU A 28 -14.45 -16.65 11.05
CA GLU A 28 -13.37 -15.66 11.01
C GLU A 28 -12.64 -15.68 9.67
N SER A 29 -12.28 -16.87 9.16
CA SER A 29 -11.64 -16.99 7.84
C SER A 29 -12.50 -16.43 6.71
N SER A 30 -13.83 -16.53 6.83
CA SER A 30 -14.75 -15.99 5.84
C SER A 30 -14.91 -14.48 5.93
N CYS A 31 -14.68 -13.89 7.11
CA CYS A 31 -14.92 -12.46 7.37
C CYS A 31 -13.66 -11.58 7.23
N ARG A 32 -12.46 -12.16 7.14
CA ARG A 32 -11.18 -11.43 7.14
C ARG A 32 -10.87 -10.63 5.87
N ALA A 33 -11.37 -11.07 4.71
CA ALA A 33 -10.99 -10.50 3.42
C ALA A 33 -11.28 -8.99 3.30
N GLU A 34 -12.47 -8.53 3.69
CA GLU A 34 -12.85 -7.11 3.59
C GLU A 34 -12.03 -6.22 4.53
N LEU A 35 -11.69 -6.72 5.72
CA LEU A 35 -10.87 -6.00 6.69
C LEU A 35 -9.43 -5.86 6.21
N GLU A 36 -8.85 -6.94 5.66
CA GLU A 36 -7.51 -6.95 5.10
C GLU A 36 -7.40 -6.01 3.88
N GLU A 37 -8.38 -6.03 2.97
CA GLU A 37 -8.42 -5.11 1.82
C GLU A 37 -8.50 -3.64 2.27
N ALA A 38 -9.37 -3.33 3.23
CA ALA A 38 -9.52 -1.97 3.74
C ALA A 38 -8.22 -1.47 4.41
N GLU A 39 -7.53 -2.33 5.14
CA GLU A 39 -6.24 -2.01 5.75
C GLU A 39 -5.18 -1.74 4.67
N LEU A 40 -5.07 -2.61 3.66
CA LEU A 40 -4.11 -2.43 2.55
C LEU A 40 -4.37 -1.13 1.78
N VAL A 41 -5.63 -0.78 1.53
CA VAL A 41 -6.00 0.49 0.89
C VAL A 41 -5.60 1.68 1.74
N GLN A 42 -5.78 1.63 3.06
CA GLN A 42 -5.34 2.70 3.96
C GLN A 42 -3.81 2.85 3.95
N GLN A 43 -3.07 1.74 3.99
CA GLN A 43 -1.61 1.75 3.90
C GLN A 43 -1.14 2.35 2.56
N ALA A 44 -1.77 1.97 1.44
CA ALA A 44 -1.47 2.53 0.12
C ALA A 44 -1.73 4.05 0.06
N ARG A 45 -2.84 4.53 0.62
CA ARG A 45 -3.13 5.98 0.71
C ARG A 45 -2.10 6.72 1.56
N ALA A 46 -1.71 6.16 2.69
CA ALA A 46 -0.69 6.75 3.56
C ALA A 46 0.68 6.84 2.85
N LEU A 47 1.05 5.78 2.12
CA LEU A 47 2.26 5.76 1.29
C LEU A 47 2.22 6.83 0.18
N SER A 48 1.11 6.93 -0.53
CA SER A 48 0.92 7.96 -1.57
C SER A 48 1.02 9.37 -1.01
N ALA A 49 0.42 9.64 0.16
CA ALA A 49 0.51 10.93 0.83
C ALA A 49 1.95 11.27 1.25
N ASN A 50 2.71 10.27 1.71
CA ASN A 50 4.13 10.46 2.04
C ASN A 50 4.98 10.76 0.79
N MET A 51 4.72 10.06 -0.32
CA MET A 51 5.38 10.30 -1.61
C MET A 51 5.08 11.71 -2.15
N GLU A 52 3.85 12.19 -1.99
CA GLU A 52 3.46 13.55 -2.33
C GLU A 52 4.18 14.58 -1.44
N ALA A 53 4.27 14.34 -0.13
CA ALA A 53 5.01 15.22 0.77
C ALA A 53 6.50 15.33 0.41
N ALA A 54 7.13 14.22 0.03
CA ALA A 54 8.50 14.21 -0.47
C ALA A 54 8.64 14.99 -1.78
N TRP A 55 7.69 14.83 -2.70
CA TRP A 55 7.64 15.60 -3.95
C TRP A 55 7.53 17.11 -3.68
N GLU A 56 6.60 17.51 -2.80
CA GLU A 56 6.37 18.91 -2.46
C GLU A 56 7.60 19.54 -1.79
N PHE A 57 8.26 18.80 -0.89
CA PHE A 57 9.53 19.22 -0.30
C PHE A 57 10.59 19.48 -1.36
N MET A 58 10.77 18.54 -2.31
CA MET A 58 11.72 18.70 -3.41
C MET A 58 11.36 19.88 -4.32
N ASN A 59 10.07 20.12 -4.55
CA ASN A 59 9.60 21.24 -5.36
C ASN A 59 9.87 22.60 -4.68
N LYS A 60 9.53 22.73 -3.39
CA LYS A 60 9.73 23.96 -2.61
C LYS A 60 11.20 24.34 -2.42
N ASN A 61 12.11 23.37 -2.49
CA ASN A 61 13.54 23.61 -2.32
C ASN A 61 14.32 23.70 -3.65
N GLN A 62 13.64 23.75 -4.80
CA GLN A 62 14.33 23.80 -6.11
C GLN A 62 15.30 24.98 -6.25
N ASP A 63 14.98 26.15 -5.71
CA ASP A 63 15.90 27.29 -5.76
C ASP A 63 17.14 27.06 -4.90
N LYS A 64 16.98 26.48 -3.70
CA LYS A 64 18.13 26.11 -2.87
C LYS A 64 18.99 25.02 -3.51
N ILE A 65 18.36 24.15 -4.30
CA ILE A 65 19.07 23.10 -5.04
C ILE A 65 19.84 23.73 -6.20
N ASN A 66 19.19 24.52 -7.06
CA ASN A 66 19.78 24.94 -8.33
C ASN A 66 20.47 26.31 -8.30
N TYR A 67 20.63 26.96 -7.15
CA TYR A 67 21.42 28.18 -7.04
C TYR A 67 22.60 28.00 -6.08
N ASP A 68 23.74 28.59 -6.44
CA ASP A 68 24.91 28.66 -5.58
C ASP A 68 24.80 29.81 -4.54
N SER A 69 25.79 29.94 -3.66
CA SER A 69 25.82 31.00 -2.65
C SER A 69 26.00 32.42 -3.23
N ALA A 70 26.40 32.53 -4.49
CA ALA A 70 26.53 33.79 -5.22
C ALA A 70 25.27 34.13 -6.03
N GLY A 71 24.26 33.25 -6.04
CA GLY A 71 23.01 33.43 -6.78
C GLY A 71 23.08 33.03 -8.25
N ASN A 72 24.11 32.31 -8.69
CA ASN A 72 24.17 31.78 -10.05
C ASN A 72 23.33 30.51 -10.16
N PHE A 73 22.56 30.39 -11.24
CA PHE A 73 21.81 29.18 -11.53
C PHE A 73 22.73 28.07 -12.06
N GLU A 74 22.71 26.92 -11.40
CA GLU A 74 23.37 25.68 -11.76
C GLU A 74 22.36 24.53 -11.64
N PHE A 75 21.93 23.97 -12.77
CA PHE A 75 21.02 22.84 -12.74
C PHE A 75 21.73 21.57 -12.26
N LYS A 76 21.31 21.04 -11.09
CA LYS A 76 21.97 19.89 -10.45
C LYS A 76 21.39 18.53 -10.87
N GLY A 77 20.49 18.49 -11.85
CA GLY A 77 19.85 17.24 -12.31
C GLY A 77 18.81 16.67 -11.35
N LEU A 78 18.52 17.33 -10.22
CA LEU A 78 17.66 16.82 -9.16
C LEU A 78 16.34 17.60 -9.07
N GLN A 79 15.48 17.41 -10.07
CA GLN A 79 14.13 17.96 -10.06
C GLN A 79 13.09 16.98 -9.49
N CYS A 80 11.94 17.49 -9.06
CA CYS A 80 10.92 16.76 -8.31
C CYS A 80 10.47 15.44 -8.96
N SER A 81 10.29 15.38 -10.27
CA SER A 81 9.89 14.15 -10.97
C SER A 81 10.98 13.09 -11.07
N ILE A 82 12.28 13.47 -11.11
CA ILE A 82 13.40 12.53 -11.06
C ILE A 82 13.51 11.98 -9.64
N ALA A 83 13.40 12.85 -8.64
CA ALA A 83 13.43 12.46 -7.24
C ALA A 83 12.27 11.51 -6.91
N GLY A 84 11.04 11.89 -7.22
CA GLY A 84 9.84 11.05 -7.02
C GLY A 84 9.97 9.69 -7.70
N ARG A 85 10.31 9.67 -9.00
CA ARG A 85 10.47 8.41 -9.74
C ARG A 85 11.60 7.54 -9.16
N SER A 86 12.70 8.14 -8.71
CA SER A 86 13.81 7.41 -8.08
C SER A 86 13.39 6.80 -6.74
N VAL A 87 12.68 7.55 -5.90
CA VAL A 87 12.14 7.04 -4.63
C VAL A 87 11.18 5.89 -4.87
N GLY A 88 10.25 6.02 -5.82
CA GLY A 88 9.34 4.95 -6.22
C GLY A 88 10.07 3.70 -6.74
N ALA A 89 11.13 3.88 -7.53
CA ALA A 89 11.95 2.78 -8.00
C ALA A 89 12.72 2.07 -6.88
N PHE A 90 13.26 2.82 -5.91
CA PHE A 90 13.91 2.22 -4.73
C PHE A 90 12.91 1.45 -3.88
N PHE A 91 11.74 2.05 -3.61
CA PHE A 91 10.68 1.38 -2.87
C PHE A 91 10.24 0.07 -3.55
N SER A 92 10.08 0.09 -4.87
CA SER A 92 9.67 -1.10 -5.63
C SER A 92 10.76 -2.16 -5.77
N ARG A 93 12.03 -1.78 -5.62
CA ARG A 93 13.16 -2.72 -5.59
C ARG A 93 13.30 -3.40 -4.22
N ASP A 94 13.05 -2.63 -3.16
CA ASP A 94 13.33 -3.04 -1.78
C ASP A 94 12.11 -3.68 -1.09
N THR A 95 10.96 -3.71 -1.75
CA THR A 95 9.70 -4.30 -1.26
C THR A 95 9.03 -5.15 -2.34
N ASP A 96 8.03 -5.94 -1.96
CA ASP A 96 7.19 -6.71 -2.90
C ASP A 96 6.11 -5.86 -3.60
N TYR A 97 6.05 -4.55 -3.31
CA TYR A 97 5.08 -3.63 -3.90
C TYR A 97 5.67 -2.93 -5.12
N SER A 98 4.82 -2.55 -6.08
CA SER A 98 5.21 -1.72 -7.22
C SER A 98 4.55 -0.35 -7.11
N VAL A 99 5.34 0.72 -7.25
CA VAL A 99 4.86 2.09 -7.31
C VAL A 99 5.31 2.77 -8.59
N ARG A 100 4.35 3.35 -9.30
CA ARG A 100 4.56 4.09 -10.54
C ARG A 100 3.87 5.44 -10.47
N TYR A 101 4.51 6.44 -11.06
CA TYR A 101 3.87 7.71 -11.36
C TYR A 101 3.24 7.62 -12.73
N VAL A 102 1.96 7.97 -12.83
CA VAL A 102 1.23 7.98 -14.09
C VAL A 102 0.53 9.30 -14.31
N SER A 103 0.31 9.63 -15.57
CA SER A 103 -0.38 10.85 -15.98
C SER A 103 -1.09 10.64 -17.29
N ASP A 104 -2.28 11.21 -17.44
CA ASP A 104 -3.03 11.19 -18.71
C ASP A 104 -2.32 11.96 -19.83
N THR A 105 -1.42 12.88 -19.47
CA THR A 105 -0.58 13.64 -20.42
C THR A 105 0.90 13.46 -20.09
N PRO A 106 1.43 12.23 -20.23
CA PRO A 106 2.73 11.89 -19.70
C PRO A 106 3.84 12.54 -20.52
N ARG A 107 4.83 13.10 -19.81
CA ARG A 107 6.06 13.66 -20.43
C ARG A 107 7.07 12.56 -20.81
N ASN A 108 6.92 11.37 -20.21
CA ASN A 108 7.72 10.18 -20.49
C ASN A 108 6.78 9.01 -20.78
N VAL A 109 7.08 8.22 -21.81
CA VAL A 109 6.30 7.02 -22.18
C VAL A 109 6.18 6.01 -21.04
N ALA A 110 7.14 5.98 -20.11
CA ALA A 110 7.07 5.10 -18.94
C ALA A 110 5.94 5.48 -17.96
N ASP A 111 5.46 6.72 -18.01
CA ASP A 111 4.39 7.23 -17.14
C ASP A 111 3.01 7.13 -17.83
N THR A 112 2.93 6.45 -18.98
CA THR A 112 1.66 6.20 -19.67
C THR A 112 0.80 5.22 -18.87
N PRO A 113 -0.46 5.58 -18.57
CA PRO A 113 -1.32 4.75 -17.74
C PRO A 113 -1.77 3.50 -18.51
N ASP A 114 -1.79 2.36 -17.82
CA ASP A 114 -2.39 1.12 -18.32
C ASP A 114 -3.91 1.11 -18.18
N ALA A 115 -4.56 0.00 -18.56
CA ALA A 115 -6.02 -0.12 -18.52
C ALA A 115 -6.61 0.01 -17.10
N PHE A 116 -5.88 -0.42 -16.08
CA PHE A 116 -6.29 -0.31 -14.68
C PHE A 116 -6.10 1.12 -14.18
N GLU A 117 -4.95 1.73 -14.45
CA GLU A 117 -4.61 3.10 -14.08
C GLU A 117 -5.56 4.12 -14.74
N GLN A 118 -5.95 3.88 -16.00
CA GLN A 118 -6.97 4.70 -16.70
C GLN A 118 -8.35 4.61 -16.04
N ALA A 119 -8.77 3.41 -15.64
CA ALA A 119 -10.05 3.21 -14.95
C ALA A 119 -10.06 3.86 -13.55
N ALA A 120 -8.91 3.89 -12.88
CA ALA A 120 -8.74 4.58 -11.60
C ALA A 120 -8.68 6.12 -11.77
N GLY A 121 -8.02 6.61 -12.82
CA GLY A 121 -7.89 8.05 -13.12
C GLY A 121 -9.23 8.75 -13.35
N THR A 122 -10.22 8.04 -13.90
CA THR A 122 -11.59 8.58 -14.06
C THR A 122 -12.32 8.82 -12.72
N VAL A 123 -11.86 8.24 -11.62
CA VAL A 123 -12.47 8.36 -10.28
C VAL A 123 -11.81 9.47 -9.45
N GLY A 124 -10.54 9.83 -9.73
CA GLY A 124 -9.78 10.83 -8.95
C GLY A 124 -10.01 12.29 -9.33
N HIS A 125 -10.89 12.56 -10.30
CA HIS A 125 -11.25 13.90 -10.77
C HIS A 125 -12.58 14.43 -10.21
N GLU A 126 -13.19 13.72 -9.25
CA GLU A 126 -14.35 14.19 -8.46
C GLU A 126 -13.96 14.96 -7.20
#